data_AF-A0A2J6IZP4-F1
#
_entry.id   AF-A0A2J6IZP4-F1
#
_cell.length_a   1.000
_cell.length_b   1.000
_cell.length_c   1.000
_cell.angle_alpha   90.00
_cell.angle_beta   90.00
_cell.angle_gamma   90.00
#
_symmetry.space_group_name_H-M   'P 1'
#
loop_
_entity.id
_entity.type
_entity.pdbx_description
1 polymer ?
#
loop_
_entity_poly.entity_id
_entity_poly.type
_entity_poly.pdbx_seq_one_letter_code
_entity_poly.pdbx_strand_id
1 'polypeptide(L)'
;MKDYKLYKCQICGDPYLGDHPPINCPYCGAKQKYFVDGREYVSPFTQEHNFTEEEKANFQAALDIEIGNASFYKKAAEVSSEDYFKWLFKSLMKVESEHASIFAKHLKVNKPELVNVNASTDGEENVLESHRREEIAIENYRKFADAATTPRAKQVFTALVEIEEDHLSLED
;
A
#
# COMPACT_ATOMS: atom_id res chain seq x y z
N MET A 1 -0.14 -33.66 -15.95
CA MET A 1 -1.06 -32.68 -15.35
C MET A 1 -0.60 -31.29 -15.77
N LYS A 2 -1.49 -30.42 -16.25
CA LYS A 2 -1.15 -28.99 -16.41
C LYS A 2 -1.24 -28.36 -15.03
N ASP A 3 -0.18 -27.67 -14.62
CA ASP A 3 -0.09 -27.04 -13.31
C ASP A 3 -0.20 -25.52 -13.47
N TYR A 4 -0.80 -24.84 -12.48
CA TYR A 4 -0.85 -23.39 -12.47
C TYR A 4 0.45 -22.85 -11.87
N LYS A 5 0.98 -21.80 -12.51
CA LYS A 5 2.04 -20.98 -11.92
C LYS A 5 1.37 -19.87 -11.12
N LEU A 6 1.46 -20.01 -9.79
CA LEU A 6 0.86 -19.10 -8.84
C LEU A 6 1.95 -18.59 -7.91
N TYR A 7 2.01 -17.28 -7.75
CA TYR A 7 2.92 -16.60 -6.85
C TYR A 7 2.12 -15.83 -5.82
N LYS A 8 2.68 -15.62 -4.62
CA LYS A 8 2.05 -14.78 -3.60
C LYS A 8 3.00 -13.70 -3.13
N CYS A 9 2.48 -12.47 -3.05
CA CYS A 9 3.23 -11.35 -2.49
C CYS A 9 3.34 -11.49 -0.98
N GLN A 10 4.55 -11.43 -0.43
CA GLN A 10 4.79 -11.49 1.02
C GLN A 10 4.43 -10.18 1.75
N ILE A 11 4.18 -9.09 1.02
CA ILE A 11 3.77 -7.81 1.62
C ILE A 11 2.25 -7.78 1.83
N CYS A 12 1.43 -7.81 0.76
CA CYS A 12 -0.04 -7.77 0.86
C CYS A 12 -0.72 -9.13 1.03
N GLY A 13 -0.05 -10.22 0.63
CA GLY A 13 -0.61 -11.56 0.65
C GLY A 13 -1.52 -11.91 -0.53
N ASP A 14 -1.64 -11.04 -1.54
CA ASP A 14 -2.44 -11.34 -2.72
C ASP A 14 -1.75 -12.35 -3.66
N PRO A 15 -2.54 -13.22 -4.30
CA PRO A 15 -2.05 -14.15 -5.31
C PRO A 15 -1.92 -13.49 -6.68
N TYR A 16 -0.97 -13.96 -7.47
CA TYR A 16 -0.79 -13.59 -8.87
C TYR A 16 -0.63 -14.85 -9.73
N LEU A 17 -1.37 -14.92 -10.83
CA LEU A 17 -1.25 -15.96 -11.85
C LEU A 17 -0.46 -15.42 -13.05
N GLY A 18 0.62 -16.08 -13.41
CA GLY A 18 1.44 -15.69 -14.55
C GLY A 18 2.64 -16.61 -14.75
N ASP A 19 3.33 -16.45 -15.88
CA ASP A 19 4.50 -17.28 -16.18
C ASP A 19 5.69 -17.05 -15.25
N HIS A 20 5.77 -15.84 -14.70
CA HIS A 20 6.76 -15.33 -13.75
C HIS A 20 6.07 -14.34 -12.80
N PRO A 21 6.61 -14.07 -11.59
CA PRO A 21 6.08 -13.02 -10.72
C PRO A 21 6.23 -11.64 -11.40
N PRO A 22 5.32 -10.69 -11.16
CA PRO A 22 5.35 -9.38 -11.81
C PRO A 22 6.49 -8.51 -11.25
N ILE A 23 6.93 -7.50 -12.00
CA ILE A 23 7.98 -6.55 -11.56
C ILE A 23 7.55 -5.84 -10.28
N ASN A 24 6.32 -5.32 -10.27
CA ASN A 24 5.65 -4.74 -9.12
C ASN A 24 4.33 -5.49 -8.88
N CYS A 25 3.96 -5.68 -7.62
CA CYS A 25 2.69 -6.28 -7.24
C CYS A 25 1.54 -5.43 -7.79
N PRO A 26 0.59 -5.99 -8.57
CA PRO A 26 -0.50 -5.21 -9.15
C PRO A 26 -1.56 -4.77 -8.13
N TYR A 27 -1.40 -5.16 -6.86
CA TYR A 27 -2.31 -4.84 -5.76
C TYR A 27 -1.73 -3.75 -4.85
N CYS A 28 -0.46 -3.90 -4.45
CA CYS A 28 0.19 -3.03 -3.47
C CYS A 28 1.54 -2.46 -3.94
N GLY A 29 1.87 -2.53 -5.23
CA GLY A 29 3.13 -2.00 -5.78
C GLY A 29 4.42 -2.75 -5.42
N ALA A 30 4.44 -3.62 -4.40
CA ALA A 30 5.65 -4.26 -3.87
C ALA A 30 6.52 -4.93 -4.95
N LYS A 31 7.85 -4.72 -4.88
CA LYS A 31 8.82 -5.26 -5.84
C LYS A 31 8.77 -6.79 -5.97
N GLN A 32 9.20 -7.30 -7.13
CA GLN A 32 9.24 -8.72 -7.48
C GLN A 32 9.94 -9.60 -6.43
N LYS A 33 10.96 -9.06 -5.75
CA LYS A 33 11.71 -9.77 -4.68
C LYS A 33 10.84 -10.24 -3.50
N TYR A 34 9.65 -9.68 -3.35
CA TYR A 34 8.69 -10.08 -2.31
C TYR A 34 7.74 -11.20 -2.75
N PHE A 35 7.86 -11.74 -3.95
CA PHE A 35 7.06 -12.87 -4.39
C PHE A 35 7.75 -14.20 -4.09
N VAL A 36 6.94 -15.18 -3.68
CA VAL A 36 7.34 -16.59 -3.52
C VAL A 36 6.39 -17.49 -4.31
N ASP A 37 6.80 -18.74 -4.58
CA ASP A 37 5.88 -19.75 -5.11
C ASP A 37 4.69 -19.92 -4.16
N GLY A 38 3.48 -19.98 -4.71
CA GLY A 38 2.26 -20.08 -3.91
C GLY A 38 2.20 -21.30 -3.00
N ARG A 39 2.93 -22.38 -3.33
CA ARG A 39 3.03 -23.60 -2.50
C ARG A 39 3.97 -23.42 -1.30
N GLU A 40 4.87 -22.45 -1.38
CA GLU A 40 5.84 -22.12 -0.32
C GLU A 40 5.38 -20.94 0.55
N TYR A 41 4.27 -20.30 0.19
CA TYR A 41 3.75 -19.15 0.92
C TYR A 41 3.25 -19.52 2.32
N VAL A 42 3.93 -19.00 3.33
CA VAL A 42 3.44 -18.98 4.72
C VAL A 42 2.90 -17.58 5.00
N SER A 43 1.61 -17.47 5.34
CA SER A 43 0.98 -16.17 5.55
C SER A 43 1.62 -15.42 6.73
N PRO A 44 2.18 -14.22 6.54
CA PRO A 44 2.64 -13.41 7.66
C PRO A 44 1.45 -12.99 8.54
N PHE A 45 0.25 -12.81 7.99
CA PHE A 45 -0.90 -12.33 8.77
C PHE A 45 -1.48 -13.33 9.78
N THR A 46 -1.08 -14.60 9.70
CA THR A 46 -1.48 -15.64 10.66
C THR A 46 -0.39 -15.97 11.67
N GLN A 47 0.77 -15.31 11.58
CA GLN A 47 1.92 -15.54 12.46
C GLN A 47 1.92 -14.54 13.62
N GLU A 48 2.50 -14.96 14.74
CA GLU A 48 2.80 -14.05 15.85
C GLU A 48 4.14 -13.36 15.58
N HIS A 49 4.12 -12.03 15.48
CA HIS A 49 5.31 -11.23 15.21
C HIS A 49 5.91 -10.61 16.46
N ASN A 50 5.21 -10.68 17.60
CA ASN A 50 5.60 -10.05 18.86
C ASN A 50 5.89 -8.55 18.70
N PHE A 51 5.05 -7.84 17.93
CA PHE A 51 5.18 -6.40 17.74
C PHE A 51 5.21 -5.67 19.08
N THR A 52 6.14 -4.74 19.22
CA THR A 52 6.18 -3.84 20.39
C THR A 52 4.96 -2.91 20.37
N GLU A 53 4.65 -2.28 21.51
CA GLU A 53 3.59 -1.28 21.54
C GLU A 53 3.88 -0.08 20.63
N GLU A 54 5.16 0.29 20.48
CA GLU A 54 5.59 1.33 19.54
C GLU A 54 5.37 0.90 18.08
N GLU A 55 5.70 -0.35 17.73
CA GLU A 55 5.45 -0.84 16.38
C GLU A 55 3.95 -0.90 16.07
N LYS A 56 3.12 -1.37 17.00
CA LYS A 56 1.66 -1.33 16.84
C LYS A 56 1.15 0.09 16.65
N ALA A 57 1.70 1.06 17.39
CA ALA A 57 1.36 2.47 17.19
C ALA A 57 1.78 2.98 15.80
N ASN A 58 2.95 2.58 15.30
CA ASN A 58 3.41 2.91 13.94
C ASN A 58 2.52 2.26 12.88
N PHE A 59 2.11 1.00 13.08
CA PHE A 59 1.14 0.32 12.22
C PHE A 59 -0.21 1.04 12.20
N GLN A 60 -0.68 1.53 13.35
CA GLN A 60 -1.92 2.31 13.42
C GLN A 60 -1.78 3.67 12.73
N ALA A 61 -0.68 4.39 12.95
CA ALA A 61 -0.41 5.65 12.28
C ALA A 61 -0.33 5.47 10.75
N ALA A 62 0.30 4.40 10.29
CA ALA A 62 0.34 4.05 8.87
C ALA A 62 -1.05 3.71 8.32
N LEU A 63 -1.86 2.96 9.05
CA LEU A 63 -3.26 2.71 8.67
C LEU A 63 -4.04 4.02 8.50
N ASP A 64 -3.87 4.98 9.40
CA ASP A 64 -4.57 6.27 9.35
C ASP A 64 -4.10 7.11 8.14
N ILE A 65 -2.81 7.09 7.81
CA ILE A 65 -2.25 7.70 6.59
C ILE A 65 -2.93 7.11 5.36
N GLU A 66 -2.97 5.78 5.24
CA GLU A 66 -3.49 5.11 4.05
C GLU A 66 -5.00 5.28 3.87
N ILE A 67 -5.76 5.28 4.96
CA ILE A 67 -7.19 5.61 4.92
C ILE A 67 -7.38 7.06 4.47
N GLY A 68 -6.52 7.99 4.93
CA GLY A 68 -6.53 9.38 4.49
C GLY A 68 -6.26 9.53 2.99
N ASN A 69 -5.22 8.86 2.48
CA ASN A 69 -4.84 8.91 1.07
C ASN A 69 -5.89 8.24 0.17
N ALA A 70 -6.33 7.02 0.51
CA ALA A 70 -7.40 6.34 -0.22
C ALA A 70 -8.69 7.15 -0.25
N SER A 71 -9.04 7.85 0.84
CA SER A 71 -10.21 8.74 0.90
C SER A 71 -10.05 9.95 -0.02
N PHE A 72 -8.88 10.58 -0.03
CA PHE A 72 -8.56 11.68 -0.93
C PHE A 72 -8.64 11.26 -2.40
N TYR A 73 -7.97 10.17 -2.78
CA TYR A 73 -7.97 9.68 -4.15
C TYR A 73 -9.34 9.21 -4.60
N LYS A 74 -10.15 8.62 -3.71
CA LYS A 74 -11.56 8.35 -4.02
C LYS A 74 -12.28 9.64 -4.39
N LYS A 75 -12.15 10.69 -3.58
CA LYS A 75 -12.82 11.97 -3.83
C LYS A 75 -12.32 12.62 -5.11
N ALA A 76 -11.00 12.69 -5.30
CA ALA A 76 -10.38 13.25 -6.50
C ALA A 76 -10.87 12.54 -7.77
N ALA A 77 -10.97 11.20 -7.75
CA ALA A 77 -11.51 10.42 -8.85
C ALA A 77 -12.99 10.73 -9.15
N GLU A 78 -13.79 11.03 -8.13
CA GLU A 78 -15.22 11.35 -8.28
C GLU A 78 -15.46 12.75 -8.85
N VAL A 79 -14.62 13.73 -8.49
CA VAL A 79 -14.84 15.14 -8.81
C VAL A 79 -14.01 15.67 -9.99
N SER A 80 -12.97 14.94 -10.41
CA SER A 80 -12.12 15.35 -11.53
C SER A 80 -12.94 15.51 -12.80
N SER A 81 -12.69 16.59 -13.55
CA SER A 81 -13.43 16.87 -14.79
C SER A 81 -12.99 15.95 -15.93
N GLU A 82 -11.69 15.66 -16.03
CA GLU A 82 -11.10 14.87 -17.11
C GLU A 82 -10.99 13.39 -16.75
N ASP A 83 -11.29 12.51 -17.71
CA ASP A 83 -11.32 11.06 -17.49
C ASP A 83 -9.96 10.48 -17.11
N TYR A 84 -8.87 11.06 -17.63
CA TYR A 84 -7.51 10.68 -17.24
C TYR A 84 -7.31 10.73 -15.72
N PHE A 85 -7.59 11.88 -15.10
CA PHE A 85 -7.45 12.04 -13.66
C PHE A 85 -8.42 11.16 -12.86
N LYS A 86 -9.63 10.92 -13.38
CA LYS A 86 -10.56 9.95 -12.77
C LYS A 86 -9.94 8.55 -12.69
N TRP A 87 -9.28 8.10 -13.76
CA TRP A 87 -8.64 6.78 -13.80
C TRP A 87 -7.35 6.72 -12.98
N LEU A 88 -6.54 7.77 -13.02
CA LEU A 88 -5.34 7.91 -12.20
C LEU A 88 -5.69 7.79 -10.71
N PHE A 89 -6.54 8.67 -10.19
CA PHE A 89 -6.89 8.66 -8.77
C PHE A 89 -7.69 7.43 -8.37
N LYS A 90 -8.48 6.83 -9.28
CA LYS A 90 -9.11 5.53 -9.00
C LYS A 90 -8.07 4.42 -8.83
N SER A 91 -6.93 4.50 -9.53
CA SER A 91 -5.86 3.52 -9.42
C SER A 91 -5.10 3.71 -8.11
N LEU A 92 -4.68 4.94 -7.78
CA LEU A 92 -4.05 5.27 -6.49
C LEU A 92 -4.94 4.90 -5.30
N MET A 93 -6.23 5.23 -5.36
CA MET A 93 -7.20 4.85 -4.32
C MET A 93 -7.21 3.34 -4.02
N LYS A 94 -7.06 2.50 -5.04
CA LYS A 94 -7.04 1.04 -4.86
C LYS A 94 -5.76 0.56 -4.20
N VAL A 95 -4.63 1.16 -4.56
CA VAL A 95 -3.32 0.82 -3.99
C VAL A 95 -3.29 1.19 -2.51
N GLU A 96 -3.62 2.44 -2.17
CA GLU A 96 -3.66 2.89 -0.77
C GLU A 96 -4.73 2.14 0.05
N SER A 97 -5.84 1.78 -0.58
CA SER A 97 -6.84 0.92 0.06
C SER A 97 -6.29 -0.47 0.39
N GLU A 98 -5.35 -1.02 -0.41
CA GLU A 98 -4.69 -2.29 -0.10
C GLU A 98 -3.58 -2.11 0.94
N HIS A 99 -2.87 -0.99 0.96
CA HIS A 99 -1.94 -0.65 2.03
C HIS A 99 -2.64 -0.55 3.38
N ALA A 100 -3.78 0.14 3.44
CA ALA A 100 -4.65 0.12 4.61
C ALA A 100 -5.07 -1.31 5.01
N SER A 101 -5.35 -2.19 4.04
CA SER A 101 -5.65 -3.61 4.33
C SER A 101 -4.44 -4.32 4.97
N ILE A 102 -3.22 -4.07 4.52
CA ILE A 102 -1.99 -4.65 5.09
C ILE A 102 -1.88 -4.30 6.57
N PHE A 103 -2.01 -3.02 6.90
CA PHE A 103 -1.87 -2.55 8.28
C PHE A 103 -3.00 -3.05 9.18
N ALA A 104 -4.26 -3.02 8.70
CA ALA A 104 -5.39 -3.56 9.44
C ALA A 104 -5.26 -5.07 9.72
N LYS A 105 -4.77 -5.86 8.75
CA LYS A 105 -4.51 -7.30 8.91
C LYS A 105 -3.46 -7.57 10.00
N HIS A 106 -2.37 -6.79 10.04
CA HIS A 106 -1.33 -6.93 11.09
C HIS A 106 -1.81 -6.52 12.48
N LEU A 107 -2.62 -5.47 12.55
CA LEU A 107 -3.25 -5.01 13.79
C LEU A 107 -4.40 -5.91 14.26
N LYS A 108 -4.86 -6.85 13.40
CA LYS A 108 -6.01 -7.72 13.65
C LYS A 108 -7.30 -6.92 13.93
N VAL A 109 -7.46 -5.81 13.22
CA VAL A 109 -8.66 -4.95 13.28
C VAL A 109 -9.41 -4.99 11.95
N ASN A 110 -10.67 -4.56 11.97
CA ASN A 110 -11.39 -4.30 10.73
C ASN A 110 -10.79 -3.05 10.07
N LYS A 111 -10.57 -3.12 8.76
CA LYS A 111 -10.15 -1.94 8.00
C LYS A 111 -11.21 -0.83 8.16
N PRO A 112 -10.82 0.38 8.57
CA PRO A 112 -11.75 1.51 8.66
C PRO A 112 -12.40 1.82 7.31
N GLU A 113 -13.61 2.39 7.36
CA GLU A 113 -14.26 2.92 6.16
C GLU A 113 -13.54 4.18 5.66
N LEU A 114 -13.61 4.40 4.35
CA LEU A 114 -13.11 5.65 3.76
C LEU A 114 -13.97 6.82 4.23
N VAL A 115 -13.30 7.92 4.56
CA VAL A 115 -13.93 9.12 5.12
C VAL A 115 -14.23 10.15 4.03
N ASN A 116 -15.19 11.03 4.30
CA ASN A 116 -15.49 12.13 3.40
C ASN A 116 -14.41 13.22 3.54
N VAL A 117 -13.81 13.57 2.42
CA VAL A 117 -12.82 14.65 2.31
C VAL A 117 -13.15 15.54 1.11
N ASN A 118 -12.43 16.65 0.97
CA ASN A 118 -12.50 17.51 -0.20
C ASN A 118 -11.33 17.19 -1.15
N ALA A 119 -11.57 17.35 -2.45
CA ALA A 119 -10.57 17.36 -3.51
C ALA A 119 -10.98 18.41 -4.54
N SER A 120 -10.03 18.93 -5.31
CA SER A 120 -10.30 19.90 -6.37
C SER A 120 -10.99 19.24 -7.56
N THR A 121 -11.77 19.98 -8.33
CA THR A 121 -12.25 19.52 -9.65
C THR A 121 -11.16 19.60 -10.71
N ASP A 122 -10.09 20.37 -10.44
CA ASP A 122 -8.86 20.45 -11.22
C ASP A 122 -7.97 19.25 -10.87
N GLY A 123 -7.65 18.44 -11.88
CA GLY A 123 -6.84 17.25 -11.69
C GLY A 123 -5.37 17.55 -11.40
N GLU A 124 -4.82 18.63 -11.96
CA GLU A 124 -3.42 19.03 -11.73
C GLU A 124 -3.21 19.48 -10.28
N GLU A 125 -4.17 20.24 -9.72
CA GLU A 125 -4.13 20.58 -8.29
C GLU A 125 -4.16 19.33 -7.39
N ASN A 126 -4.93 18.30 -7.77
CA ASN A 126 -4.97 17.05 -7.04
C ASN A 126 -3.67 16.23 -7.19
N VAL A 127 -2.95 16.33 -8.31
CA VAL A 127 -1.63 15.70 -8.48
C VAL A 127 -0.62 16.35 -7.54
N LEU A 128 -0.63 17.68 -7.40
CA LEU A 128 0.26 18.36 -6.44
C LEU A 128 -0.01 17.96 -4.98
N GLU A 129 -1.28 17.77 -4.61
CA GLU A 129 -1.64 17.24 -3.28
C GLU A 129 -1.32 15.75 -3.14
N SER A 130 -1.43 14.96 -4.22
CA SER A 130 -0.96 13.56 -4.27
C SER A 130 0.53 13.48 -3.93
N HIS A 131 1.35 14.26 -4.62
CA HIS A 131 2.80 14.33 -4.40
C HIS A 131 3.13 14.61 -2.92
N ARG A 132 2.50 15.64 -2.36
CA ARG A 132 2.68 16.01 -0.94
C ARG A 132 2.30 14.88 0.01
N ARG A 133 1.24 14.12 -0.30
CA ARG A 133 0.79 12.99 0.51
C ARG A 133 1.78 11.84 0.48
N GLU A 134 2.34 11.52 -0.69
CA GLU A 134 3.34 10.46 -0.80
C GLU A 134 4.66 10.85 -0.14
N GLU A 135 5.10 12.11 -0.22
CA GLU A 135 6.26 12.58 0.56
C GLU A 135 6.05 12.37 2.07
N ILE A 136 4.86 12.70 2.59
CA ILE A 136 4.51 12.50 4.00
C ILE A 136 4.50 11.01 4.35
N ALA A 137 3.94 10.15 3.49
CA ALA A 137 3.90 8.70 3.71
C ALA A 137 5.33 8.13 3.77
N ILE A 138 6.17 8.44 2.79
CA ILE A 138 7.58 8.03 2.71
C ILE A 138 8.35 8.48 3.96
N GLU A 139 8.24 9.74 4.36
CA GLU A 139 8.94 10.25 5.53
C GLU A 139 8.56 9.50 6.81
N ASN A 140 7.27 9.19 6.99
CA ASN A 140 6.80 8.43 8.13
C ASN A 140 7.26 6.97 8.05
N TYR A 141 7.13 6.31 6.91
CA TYR A 141 7.53 4.91 6.73
C TYR A 141 9.03 4.71 6.88
N ARG A 142 9.87 5.66 6.47
CA ARG A 142 11.31 5.64 6.78
C ARG A 142 11.57 5.67 8.28
N LYS A 143 10.91 6.58 9.02
CA LYS A 143 11.03 6.65 10.49
C LYS A 143 10.54 5.36 11.16
N PHE A 144 9.43 4.80 10.71
CA PHE A 144 8.87 3.57 11.25
C PHE A 144 9.76 2.37 10.95
N ALA A 145 10.34 2.29 9.76
CA ALA A 145 11.33 1.28 9.42
C ALA A 145 12.56 1.41 10.33
N ASP A 146 13.08 2.61 10.55
CA ASP A 146 14.28 2.81 11.39
C ASP A 146 14.04 2.49 12.87
N ALA A 147 12.83 2.74 13.38
CA ALA A 147 12.43 2.37 14.74
C ALA A 147 12.06 0.88 14.91
N ALA A 148 11.74 0.17 13.82
CA ALA A 148 11.31 -1.22 13.88
C ALA A 148 12.41 -2.16 14.39
N THR A 149 12.04 -3.01 15.34
CA THR A 149 12.92 -4.01 15.97
C THR A 149 12.52 -5.44 15.60
N THR A 150 11.25 -5.67 15.25
CA THR A 150 10.80 -6.97 14.74
C THR A 150 11.07 -7.09 13.24
N PRO A 151 11.47 -8.29 12.76
CA PRO A 151 11.77 -8.49 11.34
C PRO A 151 10.61 -8.14 10.41
N ARG A 152 9.36 -8.42 10.83
CA ARG A 152 8.19 -8.15 10.01
C ARG A 152 7.87 -6.66 9.92
N ALA A 153 7.97 -5.91 11.02
CA ALA A 153 7.75 -4.46 10.97
C ALA A 153 8.77 -3.79 10.04
N LYS A 154 10.07 -4.14 10.18
CA LYS A 154 11.13 -3.62 9.31
C LYS A 154 10.84 -3.96 7.83
N GLN A 155 10.47 -5.21 7.54
CA GLN A 155 10.17 -5.63 6.16
C GLN A 155 9.00 -4.87 5.55
N VAL A 156 7.90 -4.71 6.29
CA VAL A 156 6.70 -4.01 5.79
C VAL A 156 7.04 -2.55 5.52
N PHE A 157 7.57 -1.82 6.50
CA PHE A 157 7.83 -0.39 6.31
C PHE A 157 8.91 -0.12 5.25
N THR A 158 9.95 -0.96 5.15
CA THR A 158 10.91 -0.85 4.04
C THR A 158 10.25 -1.10 2.68
N ALA A 159 9.36 -2.08 2.57
CA ALA A 159 8.65 -2.32 1.32
C ALA A 159 7.75 -1.13 0.93
N LEU A 160 7.03 -0.56 1.90
CA LEU A 160 6.16 0.60 1.67
C LEU A 160 6.95 1.84 1.24
N VAL A 161 8.14 2.10 1.81
CA VAL A 161 9.03 3.16 1.30
C VAL A 161 9.39 2.93 -0.18
N GLU A 162 9.75 1.70 -0.57
CA GLU A 162 10.07 1.39 -1.98
C GLU A 162 8.86 1.52 -2.92
N ILE A 163 7.64 1.33 -2.41
CA ILE A 163 6.40 1.43 -3.17
C ILE A 163 6.03 2.91 -3.38
N GLU A 164 6.04 3.70 -2.31
CA GLU A 164 5.69 5.12 -2.41
C GLU A 164 6.74 5.92 -3.19
N GLU A 165 8.03 5.54 -3.11
CA GLU A 165 9.06 6.10 -3.99
C GLU A 165 8.78 5.81 -5.47
N ASP A 166 8.22 4.65 -5.80
CA ASP A 166 7.79 4.35 -7.17
C ASP A 166 6.62 5.26 -7.58
N HIS A 167 5.63 5.46 -6.70
CA HIS A 167 4.49 6.34 -6.98
C HIS A 167 4.97 7.75 -7.39
N LEU A 168 5.87 8.34 -6.59
CA LEU A 168 6.47 9.64 -6.90
C LEU A 168 7.28 9.63 -8.20
N SER A 169 8.01 8.54 -8.50
CA SER A 169 8.84 8.46 -9.70
C SER A 169 8.06 8.34 -11.00
N LEU A 170 6.76 8.01 -10.92
CA LEU A 170 5.85 7.87 -12.07
C LEU A 170 5.10 9.17 -12.38
N GLU A 171 5.28 10.21 -11.59
CA GLU A 171 4.78 11.56 -11.86
C GLU A 171 5.74 12.27 -12.84
N ASP A 172 5.34 12.35 -14.12
CA ASP A 172 6.06 13.05 -15.20
C ASP A 172 5.49 14.45 -15.48
#